data_AF-A0A815TZI0-F1
#
_entry.id   AF-A0A815TZI0-F1
#
_cell.length_a   1.000
_cell.length_b   1.000
_cell.length_c   1.000
_cell.angle_alpha   90.00
_cell.angle_beta   90.00
_cell.angle_gamma   90.00
#
_symmetry.space_group_name_H-M   'P 1'
#
loop_
_entity.id
_entity.type
_entity.pdbx_description
1 polymer ?
#
loop_
_entity_poly.entity_id
_entity_poly.type
_entity_poly.pdbx_seq_one_letter_code
_entity_poly.pdbx_strand_id
1 'polypeptide(L)'
;MASEFYATFLHEKVILAINEVVEDLNEAIFQDDQDSKHRTQITMDVVYDLFEERIESNHGDAKFADVWSIENVWRIMKEKTRGKTFENLDSLVGLVNSESQKIILKQCEAMIDNIPKRLAKVTQLNGNQVYEH
;
A
#
# COMPACT_ATOMS: atom_id res chain seq x y z
N MET A 1 -11.30 16.16 9.58
CA MET A 1 -12.02 14.87 9.61
C MET A 1 -11.31 13.76 8.83
N ALA A 2 -11.22 13.78 7.49
CA ALA A 2 -10.60 12.67 6.74
C ALA A 2 -9.10 12.46 7.06
N SER A 3 -8.34 13.56 7.17
CA SER A 3 -6.90 13.49 7.48
C SER A 3 -6.62 13.17 8.95
N GLU A 4 -7.50 13.60 9.87
CA GLU A 4 -7.43 13.22 11.29
C GLU A 4 -7.64 11.71 11.44
N PHE A 5 -8.67 11.16 10.77
CA PHE A 5 -8.91 9.72 10.75
C PHE A 5 -7.71 8.96 10.18
N TYR A 6 -7.13 9.45 9.08
CA TYR A 6 -5.95 8.82 8.47
C TYR A 6 -4.72 8.88 9.40
N ALA A 7 -4.46 10.01 10.05
CA ALA A 7 -3.38 10.15 11.02
C ALA A 7 -3.56 9.20 12.22
N THR A 8 -4.78 9.13 12.77
CA THR A 8 -5.12 8.16 13.83
C THR A 8 -4.94 6.72 13.36
N PHE A 9 -5.37 6.39 12.15
CA PHE A 9 -5.20 5.05 11.58
C PHE A 9 -3.73 4.66 11.43
N LEU A 10 -2.88 5.57 10.94
CA LEU A 10 -1.44 5.34 10.87
C LEU A 10 -0.85 5.03 12.24
N HIS A 11 -1.13 5.89 13.21
CA HIS A 11 -0.57 5.77 14.56
C HIS A 11 -1.09 4.53 15.30
N GLU A 12 -2.39 4.24 15.25
CA GLU A 12 -2.98 3.17 16.06
C GLU A 12 -2.95 1.79 15.42
N LYS A 13 -2.83 1.70 14.09
CA LYS A 13 -2.92 0.41 13.37
C LYS A 13 -1.67 0.11 12.56
N VAL A 14 -1.16 1.07 11.80
CA VAL A 14 -0.05 0.81 10.89
C VAL A 14 1.25 0.59 11.64
N ILE A 15 1.55 1.39 12.68
CA ILE A 15 2.75 1.17 13.53
C ILE A 15 2.79 -0.25 14.09
N LEU A 16 1.67 -0.69 14.68
CA LEU A 16 1.60 -2.01 15.30
C LEU A 16 1.86 -3.11 14.27
N ALA A 17 1.29 -2.99 13.08
CA ALA A 17 1.51 -3.94 12.01
C ALA A 17 2.95 -3.94 11.50
N ILE A 18 3.62 -2.78 11.42
CA ILE A 18 5.00 -2.70 10.94
C ILE A 18 5.98 -3.25 11.97
N ASN A 19 5.77 -2.99 13.27
CA ASN A 19 6.61 -3.54 14.34
C ASN A 19 6.59 -5.08 14.40
N GLU A 20 5.61 -5.74 13.77
CA GLU A 20 5.56 -7.20 13.63
C GLU A 20 6.47 -7.73 12.50
N VAL A 21 6.88 -6.87 11.55
CA VAL A 21 7.57 -7.28 10.31
C VAL A 21 8.90 -6.56 10.05
N VAL A 22 9.13 -5.38 10.62
CA VAL A 22 10.36 -4.61 10.48
C VAL A 22 11.00 -4.44 11.85
N GLU A 23 12.28 -4.82 11.96
CA GLU A 23 13.04 -4.73 13.23
C GLU A 23 13.47 -3.28 13.53
N ASP A 24 13.82 -2.50 12.50
CA ASP A 24 14.21 -1.10 12.62
C ASP A 24 13.43 -0.22 11.63
N LEU A 25 12.54 0.63 12.16
CA LEU A 25 11.74 1.56 11.36
C LEU A 25 12.59 2.62 10.65
N ASN A 26 13.82 2.87 11.10
CA ASN A 26 14.72 3.80 10.42
C ASN A 26 15.20 3.25 9.07
N GLU A 27 15.12 1.93 8.86
CA GLU A 27 15.40 1.30 7.56
C GLU A 27 14.16 1.24 6.65
N ALA A 28 12.99 1.66 7.14
CA ALA A 28 11.75 1.62 6.39
C ALA A 28 11.48 2.95 5.66
N ILE A 29 11.06 2.85 4.40
CA ILE A 29 10.65 3.99 3.59
C ILE A 29 9.13 4.00 3.47
N PHE A 30 8.47 5.08 3.90
CA PHE A 30 7.03 5.23 3.77
C PHE A 30 6.60 5.60 2.35
N GLN A 31 5.57 4.92 1.82
CA GLN A 31 5.01 5.20 0.50
C GLN A 31 3.48 5.24 0.56
N ASP A 32 2.89 6.29 -0.02
CA ASP A 32 1.45 6.44 -0.26
C ASP A 32 1.20 7.10 -1.64
N ASP A 33 -0.07 7.28 -2.02
CA ASP A 33 -0.45 8.03 -3.21
C ASP A 33 -0.57 9.55 -2.97
N GLN A 34 -0.88 10.31 -4.01
CA GLN A 34 -0.99 11.78 -3.93
C GLN A 34 -2.31 12.31 -3.33
N ASP A 35 -3.11 11.51 -2.61
CA ASP A 35 -4.33 12.04 -1.98
C ASP A 35 -3.99 13.21 -1.04
N SER A 36 -4.70 14.32 -1.18
CA SER A 36 -4.52 15.53 -0.38
C SER A 36 -4.61 15.28 1.13
N LYS A 37 -5.38 14.29 1.59
CA LYS A 37 -5.45 13.94 3.02
C LYS A 37 -4.10 13.48 3.56
N HIS A 38 -3.27 12.86 2.72
CA HIS A 38 -1.94 12.37 3.06
C HIS A 38 -0.88 13.49 3.17
N ARG A 39 -1.25 14.76 2.88
CA ARG A 39 -0.33 15.91 2.83
C ARG A 39 -0.65 16.99 3.84
N THR A 40 -1.65 16.76 4.69
CA THR A 40 -1.97 17.71 5.77
C THR A 40 -0.92 17.67 6.86
N GLN A 41 -0.72 18.79 7.57
CA GLN A 41 0.27 18.89 8.64
C GLN A 41 0.14 17.75 9.65
N ILE A 42 -1.07 17.49 10.15
CA ILE A 42 -1.33 16.42 11.13
C ILE A 42 -0.91 15.03 10.63
N THR A 43 -1.06 14.74 9.34
CA THR A 43 -0.62 13.46 8.77
C THR A 43 0.89 13.43 8.59
N MET A 44 1.48 14.52 8.09
CA MET A 44 2.93 14.58 7.89
C MET A 44 3.69 14.50 9.22
N ASP A 45 3.18 15.14 10.28
CA ASP A 45 3.73 15.04 11.63
C ASP A 45 3.78 13.56 12.08
N VAL A 46 2.66 12.83 11.94
CA VAL A 46 2.63 11.40 12.29
C VAL A 46 3.55 10.56 11.41
N VAL A 47 3.66 10.83 10.11
CA VAL A 47 4.56 10.06 9.24
C VAL A 47 6.02 10.29 9.62
N TYR A 48 6.43 11.54 9.86
CA TYR A 48 7.81 11.87 10.21
C TYR A 48 8.18 11.51 11.65
N ASP A 49 7.19 11.36 12.54
CA ASP A 49 7.41 10.75 13.86
C ASP A 49 7.74 9.25 13.76
N LEU A 50 7.42 8.59 12.64
CA LEU A 50 7.49 7.13 12.48
C LEU A 50 8.53 6.64 11.48
N PHE A 51 8.80 7.42 10.44
CA PHE A 51 9.69 7.04 9.36
C PHE A 51 10.70 8.17 9.13
N GLU A 52 11.97 7.81 9.06
CA GLU A 52 13.03 8.75 8.67
C GLU A 52 12.92 9.10 7.18
N GLU A 53 12.55 8.12 6.36
CA GLU A 53 12.42 8.29 4.92
C GLU A 53 10.99 8.09 4.41
N ARG A 54 10.65 8.91 3.41
CA ARG A 54 9.36 8.88 2.73
C ARG A 54 9.56 9.12 1.24
N ILE A 55 8.88 8.35 0.39
CA ILE A 55 8.85 8.66 -1.03
C ILE A 55 8.08 9.96 -1.24
N GLU A 56 8.81 10.99 -1.66
CA GLU A 56 8.23 12.29 -1.95
C GLU A 56 7.14 12.20 -3.02
N SER A 57 6.07 12.96 -2.82
CA SER A 57 4.88 12.83 -3.66
C SER A 57 5.08 13.29 -5.10
N ASN A 58 6.12 14.09 -5.35
CA ASN A 58 6.53 14.49 -6.69
C ASN A 58 7.31 13.40 -7.45
N HIS A 59 7.74 12.32 -6.78
CA HIS A 59 8.33 11.14 -7.41
C HIS A 59 7.28 10.08 -7.78
N GLY A 60 6.07 10.18 -7.24
CA GLY A 60 4.91 9.43 -7.74
C GLY A 60 4.18 10.21 -8.81
N ASP A 61 3.57 9.53 -9.79
CA ASP A 61 2.55 10.11 -10.66
C ASP A 61 1.20 9.47 -10.30
N ALA A 62 0.09 10.18 -10.51
CA ALA A 62 -1.26 9.65 -10.29
C ALA A 62 -1.53 8.37 -11.11
N LYS A 63 -0.71 8.09 -12.13
CA LYS A 63 -0.80 6.91 -12.99
C LYS A 63 0.10 5.73 -12.58
N PHE A 64 0.75 5.77 -11.42
CA PHE A 64 1.71 4.72 -10.98
C PHE A 64 1.07 3.53 -10.25
N ALA A 65 -0.26 3.37 -10.29
CA ALA A 65 -0.94 2.25 -9.64
C ALA A 65 -0.39 0.88 -10.10
N ASP A 66 0.00 0.76 -11.38
CA ASP A 66 0.62 -0.45 -11.94
C ASP A 66 2.07 -0.68 -11.48
N VAL A 67 2.74 0.34 -10.93
CA VAL A 67 4.09 0.28 -10.34
C VAL A 67 4.06 -0.16 -8.89
N TRP A 68 3.06 0.27 -8.10
CA TRP A 68 3.02 -0.03 -6.68
C TRP A 68 2.57 -1.45 -6.37
N SER A 69 3.22 -2.11 -5.40
CA SER A 69 2.96 -3.52 -5.06
C SER A 69 1.63 -3.76 -4.35
N ILE A 70 1.05 -2.74 -3.73
CA ILE A 70 -0.24 -2.90 -3.01
C ILE A 70 -1.37 -3.33 -3.96
N GLU A 71 -1.32 -2.92 -5.23
CA GLU A 71 -2.30 -3.36 -6.24
C GLU A 71 -2.23 -4.86 -6.53
N ASN A 72 -1.06 -5.48 -6.38
CA ASN A 72 -0.91 -6.94 -6.49
C ASN A 72 -1.66 -7.64 -5.33
N VAL A 73 -1.56 -7.09 -4.11
CA VAL A 73 -2.30 -7.59 -2.94
C VAL A 73 -3.81 -7.44 -3.18
N TRP A 74 -4.26 -6.27 -3.65
CA TRP A 74 -5.68 -6.06 -3.97
C TRP A 74 -6.17 -6.94 -5.09
N ARG A 75 -5.35 -7.24 -6.10
CA ARG A 75 -5.71 -8.19 -7.15
C ARG A 75 -5.95 -9.58 -6.59
N ILE A 76 -5.08 -10.07 -5.70
CA ILE A 76 -5.30 -11.35 -5.00
C ILE A 76 -6.64 -11.31 -4.26
N MET A 77 -6.90 -10.26 -3.48
CA MET A 77 -8.17 -10.13 -2.74
C MET A 77 -9.39 -10.14 -3.66
N LYS A 78 -9.35 -9.36 -4.75
CA LYS A 78 -10.42 -9.31 -5.76
C LYS A 78 -10.65 -10.67 -6.41
N GLU A 79 -9.59 -11.41 -6.73
CA GLU A 79 -9.71 -12.77 -7.28
C GLU A 79 -10.38 -13.72 -6.27
N LYS A 80 -10.10 -13.58 -4.97
CA LYS A 80 -10.71 -14.41 -3.92
C LYS A 80 -12.17 -14.07 -3.61
N THR A 81 -12.58 -12.83 -3.85
CA THR A 81 -13.97 -12.39 -3.66
C THR A 81 -14.81 -12.52 -4.93
N ARG A 82 -14.19 -12.67 -6.10
CA ARG A 82 -14.88 -12.71 -7.39
C ARG A 82 -15.94 -13.81 -7.44
N GLY A 83 -17.16 -13.42 -7.82
CA GLY A 83 -18.30 -14.33 -7.99
C GLY A 83 -18.91 -14.84 -6.68
N LYS A 84 -18.45 -14.35 -5.52
CA LYS A 84 -19.06 -14.65 -4.22
C LYS A 84 -20.10 -13.58 -3.87
N THR A 85 -21.17 -14.02 -3.23
CA THR A 85 -22.15 -13.15 -2.58
C THR A 85 -21.93 -13.21 -1.07
N PHE A 86 -21.97 -12.06 -0.42
CA PHE A 86 -21.81 -11.92 1.02
C PHE A 86 -23.13 -11.47 1.63
N GLU A 87 -23.59 -12.16 2.67
CA GLU A 87 -24.87 -11.87 3.32
C GLU A 87 -24.80 -10.61 4.20
N ASN A 88 -23.60 -10.28 4.69
CA ASN A 88 -23.33 -9.13 5.54
C ASN A 88 -21.84 -8.73 5.46
N LEU A 89 -21.52 -7.56 6.03
CA LEU A 89 -20.16 -7.04 6.07
C LEU A 89 -19.20 -7.97 6.83
N ASP A 90 -19.65 -8.60 7.91
CA ASP A 90 -18.80 -9.48 8.74
C ASP A 90 -18.30 -10.70 7.93
N SER A 91 -19.15 -11.26 7.07
CA SER A 91 -18.77 -12.36 6.18
C SER A 91 -17.73 -11.96 5.14
N LEU A 92 -17.78 -10.72 4.65
CA LEU A 92 -16.77 -10.16 3.76
C LEU A 92 -15.45 -9.90 4.51
N VAL A 93 -15.52 -9.25 5.67
CA VAL A 93 -14.35 -8.97 6.52
C VAL A 93 -13.66 -10.26 6.96
N GLY A 94 -14.43 -11.28 7.35
CA GLY A 94 -13.91 -12.60 7.71
C GLY A 94 -13.14 -13.27 6.56
N LEU A 95 -13.65 -13.19 5.34
CA LEU A 95 -12.92 -13.69 4.16
C LEU A 95 -11.65 -12.87 3.91
N VAL A 96 -11.74 -11.54 3.90
CA VAL A 96 -10.57 -10.67 3.66
C VAL A 96 -9.47 -10.94 4.67
N ASN A 97 -9.80 -11.07 5.95
CA ASN A 97 -8.83 -11.40 7.01
C ASN A 97 -8.24 -12.80 6.83
N SER A 98 -9.07 -13.80 6.47
CA SER A 98 -8.58 -15.15 6.24
C SER A 98 -7.64 -15.23 5.02
N GLU A 99 -7.95 -14.51 3.95
CA GLU A 99 -7.11 -14.50 2.74
C GLU A 99 -5.86 -13.63 2.92
N SER A 100 -5.91 -12.54 3.69
CA SER A 100 -4.73 -11.71 3.98
C SER A 100 -3.67 -12.49 4.75
N GLN A 101 -4.08 -13.30 5.73
CA GLN A 101 -3.17 -14.19 6.48
C GLN A 101 -2.49 -15.26 5.62
N LYS A 102 -3.01 -15.55 4.42
CA LYS A 102 -2.39 -16.50 3.48
C LYS A 102 -1.33 -15.85 2.59
N ILE A 103 -1.25 -14.51 2.57
CA ILE A 103 -0.21 -13.79 1.85
C ILE A 103 1.04 -13.81 2.73
N ILE A 104 2.03 -14.60 2.33
CA ILE A 104 3.26 -14.78 3.11
C ILE A 104 4.30 -13.71 2.77
N LEU A 105 5.21 -13.44 3.71
CA LEU A 105 6.30 -12.46 3.56
C LEU A 105 7.06 -12.60 2.23
N LYS A 106 7.43 -13.84 1.86
CA LYS A 106 8.13 -14.14 0.61
C LYS A 106 7.38 -13.69 -0.66
N GLN A 107 6.05 -13.71 -0.64
CA GLN A 107 5.26 -13.21 -1.75
C GLN A 107 5.30 -11.68 -1.80
N CYS A 108 5.23 -11.02 -0.64
CA CYS A 108 5.35 -9.56 -0.54
C CYS A 108 6.73 -9.08 -1.01
N GLU A 109 7.81 -9.72 -0.56
CA GLU A 109 9.19 -9.46 -1.01
C GLU A 109 9.30 -9.54 -2.53
N ALA A 110 8.80 -10.62 -3.14
CA ALA A 110 8.82 -10.79 -4.59
C ALA A 110 8.01 -9.71 -5.35
N MET A 111 6.96 -9.15 -4.75
CA MET A 111 6.22 -8.02 -5.34
C MET A 111 7.05 -6.75 -5.30
N ILE A 112 7.70 -6.45 -4.17
CA ILE A 112 8.59 -5.30 -3.99
C ILE A 112 9.80 -5.39 -4.92
N ASP A 113 10.46 -6.54 -5.01
CA ASP A 113 11.62 -6.80 -5.90
C ASP A 113 11.31 -6.56 -7.39
N ASN A 114 10.02 -6.59 -7.76
CA ASN A 114 9.59 -6.35 -9.12
C ASN A 114 9.34 -4.85 -9.44
N ILE A 115 9.38 -3.96 -8.45
CA ILE A 115 9.20 -2.50 -8.66
C ILE A 115 10.22 -1.95 -9.68
N PRO A 116 11.53 -2.23 -9.59
CA PRO A 116 12.50 -1.70 -10.56
C PRO A 116 12.22 -2.13 -12.01
N LYS A 117 11.75 -3.37 -12.21
CA LYS A 117 11.37 -3.87 -13.54
C LYS A 117 10.14 -3.16 -14.09
N ARG A 118 9.14 -2.88 -13.24
CA ARG A 118 7.95 -2.11 -13.61
C ARG A 118 8.31 -0.68 -13.97
N LEU A 119 9.16 -0.02 -13.19
CA LEU A 119 9.70 1.31 -13.50
C LEU A 119 10.43 1.33 -14.84
N ALA A 120 11.32 0.35 -15.09
CA ALA A 120 12.01 0.23 -16.37
C ALA A 120 11.03 0.08 -17.55
N LYS A 121 9.91 -0.61 -17.34
CA LYS A 121 8.86 -0.78 -18.35
C LYS A 121 8.10 0.52 -18.60
N VAL A 122 7.76 1.30 -17.57
CA VAL A 122 7.19 2.65 -17.71
C VAL A 122 8.11 3.54 -18.57
N THR A 123 9.42 3.51 -18.32
CA THR A 123 10.39 4.25 -19.13
C THR A 123 10.38 3.79 -20.59
N GLN A 124 10.39 2.49 -20.86
CA GLN A 124 10.31 1.95 -22.23
C GLN A 124 9.01 2.34 -22.95
N LEU A 125 7.93 2.52 -22.20
CA LEU A 125 6.62 2.91 -22.71
C LEU A 125 6.40 4.43 -22.72
N ASN A 126 7.46 5.22 -22.50
CA ASN A 126 7.39 6.70 -22.44
C ASN A 126 6.34 7.23 -21.46
N GLY A 127 6.23 6.60 -20.29
CA GLY A 127 5.28 6.99 -19.25
C GLY A 127 3.86 6.41 -19.41
N ASN A 128 3.62 5.57 -20.42
CA ASN A 128 2.35 4.84 -20.53
C ASN A 128 2.28 3.66 -19.55
N GLN A 129 1.06 3.21 -19.28
CA GLN A 129 0.77 2.11 -18.35
C GLN A 129 1.45 0.81 -18.76
N VAL A 130 1.99 0.09 -17.78
CA VAL A 130 2.64 -1.22 -17.89
C VAL A 130 1.63 -2.33 -18.14
N TYR A 131 0.43 -2.22 -17.54
CA TYR A 131 -0.65 -3.18 -17.70
C TYR A 131 -1.92 -2.45 -18.16
N GLU A 132 -2.54 -2.92 -19.24
CA GLU A 132 -3.92 -2.56 -19.59
C GLU A 132 -4.87 -3.37 -18.69
N HIS A 133 -5.82 -2.70 -18.04
CA HIS A 133 -6.84 -3.33 -17.20
C HIS A 133 -7.99 -3.91 -18.00
#